data_AF-A0A9J9KZT1-F1
#
_entry.id   AF-A0A9J9KZT1-F1
#
_cell.length_a   1.000
_cell.length_b   1.000
_cell.length_c   1.000
_cell.angle_alpha   90.00
_cell.angle_beta   90.00
_cell.angle_gamma   90.00
#
_symmetry.space_group_name_H-M   'P 1'
#
loop_
_entity.id
_entity.type
_entity.pdbx_description
1 polymer ?
#
loop_
_entity_poly.entity_id
_entity_poly.type
_entity_poly.pdbx_seq_one_letter_code
_entity_poly.pdbx_strand_id
1 'polypeptide(L)'
;MKKCPVCEQLNSLDNHLYELSIACEYFKSEKYSNFSNISEWLKLSAYLDEVLITPEKYAGSDLIWCRPAAEAYQAERIHYSRYSTALTRFLYTSNALEETYRFASTYYSLSPKEIKDNREFNDSKKSVLLFENTRENNLPKDFYHHCENLFLKFETYKKEYNPKISIIKNYPSNHKCHGLHIVRNLRNFIAHGTIPINLVPEYYGAAEMWHVLHGLLISATRVTALYIQSFLLEFSDKFDMNTYLQRMDYEYYLERQDDMLEDDPEHVTLEVPSSAQQLITRLHLSDGFGYLKIATY
;
A
#
# COMPACT_ATOMS: atom_id res chain seq x y z
N MET A 1 -11.50 8.21 -20.76
CA MET A 1 -12.23 7.90 -19.52
C MET A 1 -12.29 9.15 -18.68
N LYS A 2 -13.44 9.49 -18.06
CA LYS A 2 -13.49 10.55 -17.04
C LYS A 2 -12.66 10.09 -15.85
N LYS A 3 -11.77 10.95 -15.35
CA LYS A 3 -10.96 10.66 -14.16
C LYS A 3 -11.89 10.62 -12.94
N CYS A 4 -11.60 9.74 -11.99
CA CYS A 4 -12.39 9.59 -10.76
C CYS A 4 -11.95 10.69 -9.77
N PRO A 5 -12.87 11.55 -9.30
CA PRO A 5 -12.51 12.70 -8.46
C PRO A 5 -11.87 12.32 -7.13
N VAL A 6 -12.22 11.15 -6.57
CA VAL A 6 -11.60 10.63 -5.34
C VAL A 6 -10.17 10.15 -5.61
N CYS A 7 -9.96 9.40 -6.70
CA CYS A 7 -8.63 8.88 -7.04
C CYS A 7 -7.67 9.96 -7.53
N GLU A 8 -8.16 11.10 -8.03
CA GLU A 8 -7.35 12.25 -8.42
C GLU A 8 -6.71 12.96 -7.22
N GLN A 9 -7.28 12.82 -6.02
CA GLN A 9 -6.73 13.40 -4.79
C GLN A 9 -5.60 12.56 -4.18
N LEU A 10 -5.25 11.42 -4.78
CA LEU A 10 -4.22 10.55 -4.24
C LEU A 10 -2.82 11.09 -4.55
N ASN A 11 -1.94 11.05 -3.56
CA ASN A 11 -0.50 11.19 -3.79
C ASN A 11 0.03 9.93 -4.53
N SER A 12 1.23 10.01 -5.10
CA SER A 12 1.93 8.83 -5.63
C SER A 12 2.03 7.73 -4.57
N LEU A 13 2.15 6.47 -5.01
CA LEU A 13 2.10 5.32 -4.11
C LEU A 13 3.36 5.24 -3.25
N ASP A 14 4.50 5.41 -3.88
CA ASP A 14 5.82 5.61 -3.31
C ASP A 14 5.83 6.71 -2.23
N ASN A 15 5.36 7.93 -2.53
CA ASN A 15 5.30 9.01 -1.55
C ASN A 15 4.43 8.66 -0.34
N HIS A 16 3.26 8.06 -0.57
CA HIS A 16 2.38 7.64 0.52
C HIS A 16 3.03 6.58 1.40
N LEU A 17 3.66 5.56 0.82
CA LEU A 17 4.38 4.53 1.55
C LEU A 17 5.53 5.13 2.37
N TYR A 18 6.26 6.07 1.78
CA TYR A 18 7.35 6.76 2.45
C TYR A 18 6.85 7.59 3.63
N GLU A 19 5.83 8.42 3.44
CA GLU A 19 5.28 9.23 4.54
C GLU A 19 4.74 8.36 5.67
N LEU A 20 4.06 7.27 5.33
CA LEU A 20 3.59 6.31 6.34
C LEU A 20 4.77 5.68 7.10
N SER A 21 5.87 5.40 6.41
CA SER A 21 7.09 4.89 7.04
C SER A 21 7.67 5.87 8.07
N ILE A 22 7.70 7.17 7.74
CA ILE A 22 8.15 8.20 8.68
C ILE A 22 7.19 8.27 9.86
N ALA A 23 5.88 8.32 9.61
CA ALA A 23 4.88 8.38 10.67
C ALA A 23 4.98 7.19 11.66
N CYS A 24 5.32 5.99 11.19
CA CYS A 24 5.50 4.81 12.03
C CYS A 24 6.50 5.03 13.18
N GLU A 25 7.55 5.83 12.98
CA GLU A 25 8.61 6.08 13.97
C GLU A 25 8.11 6.87 15.20
N TYR A 26 6.99 7.59 15.04
CA TYR A 26 6.42 8.48 16.04
C TYR A 26 5.24 7.87 16.80
N PHE A 27 4.78 6.69 16.40
CA PHE A 27 3.84 5.91 17.20
C PHE A 27 4.55 5.24 18.38
N LYS A 28 3.84 5.15 19.50
CA LYS A 28 4.27 4.48 20.73
C LYS A 28 3.17 3.57 21.24
N SER A 29 3.57 2.42 21.74
CA SER A 29 2.70 1.46 22.43
C SER A 29 3.48 0.83 23.59
N GLU A 30 2.83 0.63 24.72
CA GLU A 30 3.37 -0.10 25.86
C GLU A 30 3.51 -1.60 25.56
N LYS A 31 2.69 -2.12 24.64
CA LYS A 31 2.64 -3.54 24.28
C LYS A 31 3.53 -3.91 23.10
N TYR A 32 4.03 -2.91 22.37
CA TYR A 32 4.80 -3.12 21.16
C TYR A 32 5.82 -2.00 20.92
N SER A 33 7.10 -2.37 20.77
CA SER A 33 8.20 -1.42 20.58
C SER A 33 8.75 -1.35 19.15
N ASN A 34 8.41 -2.33 18.30
CA ASN A 34 9.14 -2.58 17.05
C ASN A 34 8.51 -1.90 15.83
N PHE A 35 7.97 -0.68 16.00
CA PHE A 35 7.40 0.10 14.90
C PHE A 35 8.42 0.40 13.79
N SER A 36 9.71 0.39 14.12
CA SER A 36 10.81 0.48 13.14
C SER A 36 10.73 -0.61 12.08
N ASN A 37 10.31 -1.84 12.41
CA ASN A 37 10.21 -2.91 11.41
C ASN A 37 9.10 -2.63 10.39
N ILE A 38 7.97 -2.07 10.83
CA ILE A 38 6.90 -1.62 9.92
C ILE A 38 7.44 -0.51 9.02
N SER A 39 8.13 0.47 9.61
CA SER A 39 8.75 1.59 8.89
C SER A 39 9.74 1.13 7.83
N GLU A 40 10.69 0.26 8.17
CA GLU A 40 11.73 -0.18 7.24
C GLU A 40 11.16 -0.96 6.04
N TRP A 41 10.16 -1.81 6.23
CA TRP A 41 9.48 -2.48 5.12
C TRP A 41 8.75 -1.49 4.20
N LEU A 42 8.14 -0.45 4.76
CA LEU A 42 7.49 0.60 3.99
C LEU A 42 8.51 1.46 3.23
N LYS A 43 9.66 1.80 3.83
CA LYS A 43 10.77 2.49 3.16
C LYS A 43 11.29 1.68 1.99
N LEU A 44 11.56 0.39 2.19
CA LEU A 44 12.00 -0.50 1.09
C LEU A 44 10.99 -0.52 -0.07
N SER A 45 9.69 -0.53 0.26
CA SER A 45 8.61 -0.48 -0.73
C SER A 45 8.55 0.86 -1.49
N ALA A 46 8.76 1.97 -0.78
CA ALA A 46 8.77 3.31 -1.34
C ALA A 46 10.01 3.58 -2.19
N TYR A 47 11.19 3.16 -1.73
CA TYR A 47 12.47 3.33 -2.43
C TYR A 47 12.64 2.41 -3.62
N LEU A 48 11.81 1.37 -3.75
CA LEU A 48 11.83 0.51 -4.92
C LEU A 48 11.45 1.35 -6.14
N ASP A 49 12.44 1.70 -6.95
CA ASP A 49 12.24 2.36 -8.24
C ASP A 49 11.81 1.31 -9.28
N GLU A 50 12.73 0.39 -9.62
CA GLU A 50 12.49 -0.69 -10.57
C GLU A 50 13.23 -1.99 -10.20
N VAL A 51 12.61 -3.13 -10.50
CA VAL A 51 13.28 -4.44 -10.58
C VAL A 51 13.73 -4.64 -12.02
N LEU A 52 15.03 -4.48 -12.28
CA LEU A 52 15.61 -4.58 -13.62
C LEU A 52 15.66 -6.03 -14.11
N ILE A 53 14.93 -6.31 -15.19
CA ILE A 53 15.02 -7.57 -15.95
C ILE A 53 15.83 -7.33 -17.22
N THR A 54 16.74 -8.27 -17.48
CA THR A 54 17.75 -8.18 -18.57
C THR A 54 17.68 -9.45 -19.42
N PRO A 55 16.66 -9.59 -20.30
CA PRO A 55 16.51 -10.76 -21.17
C PRO A 55 17.68 -10.95 -22.13
N GLU A 56 18.29 -9.85 -22.58
CA GLU A 56 19.40 -9.86 -23.54
C GLU A 56 20.64 -10.59 -23.02
N LYS A 57 20.77 -10.75 -21.70
CA LYS A 57 21.84 -11.55 -21.09
C LYS A 57 21.88 -12.98 -21.66
N TYR A 58 20.75 -13.47 -22.15
CA TYR A 58 20.60 -14.83 -22.69
C TYR A 58 20.27 -14.85 -24.20
N ALA A 59 20.35 -13.71 -24.89
CA ALA A 59 19.93 -13.55 -26.29
C ALA A 59 20.92 -14.08 -27.35
N GLY A 60 22.09 -14.59 -26.97
CA GLY A 60 23.12 -15.03 -27.92
C GLY A 60 23.55 -13.90 -28.88
N SER A 61 23.89 -14.24 -30.12
CA SER A 61 24.25 -13.24 -31.15
C SER A 61 23.04 -12.57 -31.81
N ASP A 62 21.82 -13.05 -31.58
CA ASP A 62 20.62 -12.65 -32.31
C ASP A 62 20.26 -11.19 -32.06
N LEU A 63 20.62 -10.67 -30.88
CA LEU A 63 20.49 -9.26 -30.49
C LEU A 63 21.20 -8.29 -31.45
N ILE A 64 22.32 -8.73 -32.04
CA ILE A 64 23.21 -7.88 -32.86
C ILE A 64 22.76 -7.87 -34.32
N TRP A 65 22.21 -8.99 -34.81
CA TRP A 65 21.99 -9.20 -36.24
C TRP A 65 20.51 -9.19 -36.65
N CYS A 66 19.58 -9.23 -35.70
CA CYS A 66 18.14 -9.29 -35.96
C CYS A 66 17.39 -8.19 -35.20
N ARG A 67 16.97 -7.15 -35.92
CA ARG A 67 16.16 -6.05 -35.34
C ARG A 67 14.86 -6.55 -34.68
N PRO A 68 14.07 -7.46 -35.29
CA PRO A 68 12.90 -8.03 -34.61
C PRO A 68 13.22 -8.73 -33.30
N ALA A 69 14.37 -9.41 -33.20
CA ALA A 69 14.79 -10.04 -31.95
C ALA A 69 15.15 -8.99 -30.90
N ALA A 70 15.91 -7.96 -31.26
CA ALA A 70 16.23 -6.84 -30.35
C ALA A 70 14.97 -6.13 -29.82
N GLU A 71 13.97 -5.91 -30.67
CA GLU A 71 12.67 -5.35 -30.27
C GLU A 71 11.92 -6.29 -29.30
N ALA A 72 12.00 -7.62 -29.48
CA ALA A 72 11.47 -8.63 -28.56
C ALA A 72 12.06 -8.59 -27.17
N TYR A 73 13.39 -8.59 -27.07
CA TYR A 73 14.04 -8.52 -25.77
C TYR A 73 13.78 -7.19 -25.05
N GLN A 74 13.64 -6.09 -25.79
CA GLN A 74 13.29 -4.80 -25.20
C GLN A 74 11.86 -4.80 -24.64
N ALA A 75 10.90 -5.38 -25.36
CA ALA A 75 9.52 -5.51 -24.88
C ALA A 75 9.43 -6.44 -23.66
N GLU A 76 10.11 -7.59 -23.67
CA GLU A 76 10.25 -8.49 -22.52
C GLU A 76 10.82 -7.78 -21.30
N ARG A 77 11.91 -7.03 -21.48
CA ARG A 77 12.53 -6.22 -20.42
C ARG A 77 11.52 -5.29 -19.78
N ILE A 78 10.85 -4.46 -20.58
CA ILE A 78 9.93 -3.45 -20.05
C ILE A 78 8.77 -4.13 -19.31
N HIS A 79 8.21 -5.18 -19.93
CA HIS A 79 7.05 -5.87 -19.39
C HIS A 79 7.37 -6.57 -18.06
N TYR A 80 8.42 -7.40 -18.05
CA TYR A 80 8.79 -8.17 -16.86
C TYR A 80 9.35 -7.29 -15.76
N SER A 81 10.05 -6.19 -16.07
CA SER A 81 10.54 -5.25 -15.05
C SER A 81 9.38 -4.55 -14.36
N ARG A 82 8.41 -4.01 -15.11
CA ARG A 82 7.20 -3.37 -14.53
C ARG A 82 6.41 -4.34 -13.66
N TYR A 83 6.18 -5.54 -14.17
CA TYR A 83 5.47 -6.58 -13.46
C TYR A 83 6.17 -6.97 -12.15
N SER A 84 7.47 -7.27 -12.23
CA SER A 84 8.28 -7.67 -11.07
C SER A 84 8.37 -6.54 -10.05
N THR A 85 8.42 -5.29 -10.50
CA THR A 85 8.41 -4.10 -9.63
C THR A 85 7.11 -4.01 -8.83
N ALA A 86 5.95 -4.12 -9.49
CA ALA A 86 4.66 -4.09 -8.80
C ALA A 86 4.49 -5.26 -7.82
N LEU A 87 4.94 -6.46 -8.21
CA LEU A 87 4.90 -7.65 -7.35
C LEU A 87 5.80 -7.49 -6.12
N THR A 88 7.05 -7.06 -6.30
CA THR A 88 8.01 -6.84 -5.22
C THR A 88 7.53 -5.74 -4.26
N ARG A 89 6.97 -4.64 -4.79
CA ARG A 89 6.38 -3.58 -3.96
C ARG A 89 5.23 -4.10 -3.10
N PHE A 90 4.35 -4.91 -3.69
CA PHE A 90 3.25 -5.53 -2.95
C PHE A 90 3.77 -6.48 -1.87
N LEU A 91 4.82 -7.26 -2.14
CA LEU A 91 5.43 -8.16 -1.16
C LEU A 91 6.05 -7.41 0.01
N TYR A 92 6.83 -6.35 -0.24
CA TYR A 92 7.41 -5.51 0.82
C TYR A 92 6.32 -4.86 1.69
N THR A 93 5.29 -4.30 1.05
CA THR A 93 4.16 -3.70 1.77
C THR A 93 3.35 -4.74 2.55
N SER A 94 3.21 -5.95 2.01
CA SER A 94 2.56 -7.06 2.72
C SER A 94 3.38 -7.51 3.94
N ASN A 95 4.71 -7.48 3.87
CA ASN A 95 5.54 -7.76 5.04
C ASN A 95 5.38 -6.67 6.11
N ALA A 96 5.27 -5.39 5.72
CA ALA A 96 4.92 -4.32 6.66
C ALA A 96 3.56 -4.58 7.34
N LEU A 97 2.58 -5.09 6.60
CA LEU A 97 1.28 -5.49 7.14
C LEU A 97 1.39 -6.68 8.11
N GLU A 98 2.25 -7.67 7.84
CA GLU A 98 2.48 -8.78 8.78
C GLU A 98 3.10 -8.28 10.10
N GLU A 99 4.05 -7.34 10.05
CA GLU A 99 4.57 -6.69 11.28
C GLU A 99 3.45 -5.92 12.00
N THR A 100 2.59 -5.25 11.24
CA THR A 100 1.41 -4.54 11.77
C THR A 100 0.44 -5.50 12.44
N TYR A 101 0.27 -6.72 11.91
CA TYR A 101 -0.54 -7.76 12.56
C TYR A 101 0.07 -8.25 13.87
N ARG A 102 1.40 -8.39 13.94
CA ARG A 102 2.08 -8.74 15.21
C ARG A 102 1.90 -7.66 16.26
N PHE A 103 1.87 -6.40 15.85
CA PHE A 103 1.51 -5.29 16.70
C PHE A 103 0.06 -5.37 17.17
N ALA A 104 -0.90 -5.38 16.24
CA ALA A 104 -2.32 -5.34 16.58
C ALA A 104 -2.76 -6.58 17.39
N SER A 105 -2.18 -7.75 17.12
CA SER A 105 -2.52 -8.98 17.84
C SER A 105 -2.21 -8.94 19.34
N THR A 106 -1.32 -8.05 19.79
CA THR A 106 -1.05 -7.82 21.23
C THR A 106 -2.26 -7.26 21.99
N TYR A 107 -3.23 -6.69 21.27
CA TYR A 107 -4.49 -6.19 21.83
C TYR A 107 -5.61 -7.23 21.76
N TYR A 108 -5.37 -8.40 21.15
CA TYR A 108 -6.35 -9.48 21.08
C TYR A 108 -6.47 -10.19 22.42
N SER A 109 -7.70 -10.32 22.90
CA SER A 109 -8.02 -11.12 24.09
C SER A 109 -8.94 -12.28 23.71
N LEU A 110 -8.60 -13.49 24.16
CA LEU A 110 -9.40 -14.68 23.90
C LEU A 110 -10.76 -14.57 24.60
N SER A 111 -11.83 -14.89 23.87
CA SER A 111 -13.16 -15.05 24.47
C SER A 111 -13.22 -16.34 25.30
N PRO A 112 -14.10 -16.42 26.32
CA PRO A 112 -14.28 -17.64 27.12
C PRO A 112 -14.59 -18.90 26.29
N LYS A 113 -15.28 -18.72 25.16
CA LYS A 113 -15.60 -19.81 24.22
C LYS A 113 -14.34 -20.32 23.51
N GLU A 114 -13.45 -19.43 23.08
CA GLU A 114 -12.22 -19.81 22.38
C GLU A 114 -11.20 -20.48 23.31
N ILE A 115 -11.15 -20.05 24.57
CA ILE A 115 -10.38 -20.72 25.61
C ILE A 115 -10.87 -22.16 25.77
N LYS A 116 -12.20 -22.35 25.82
CA LYS A 116 -12.81 -23.67 25.93
C LYS A 116 -12.56 -24.56 24.70
N ASP A 117 -12.53 -23.96 23.51
CA ASP A 117 -12.29 -24.65 22.24
C ASP A 117 -10.79 -24.88 21.95
N ASN A 118 -9.89 -24.49 22.87
CA ASN A 118 -8.42 -24.50 22.73
C ASN A 118 -7.95 -23.95 21.37
N ARG A 119 -8.59 -22.86 20.92
CA ARG A 119 -8.45 -22.36 19.55
C ARG A 119 -7.37 -21.29 19.50
N GLU A 120 -6.21 -21.63 18.94
CA GLU A 120 -5.13 -20.68 18.74
C GLU A 120 -5.20 -20.06 17.33
N PHE A 121 -5.48 -18.75 17.27
CA PHE A 121 -5.46 -18.00 16.02
C PHE A 121 -4.08 -17.36 15.80
N ASN A 122 -3.64 -17.35 14.54
CA ASN A 122 -2.45 -16.60 14.15
C ASN A 122 -2.69 -15.07 14.21
N ASP A 123 -1.60 -14.29 14.22
CA ASP A 123 -1.65 -12.83 14.38
C ASP A 123 -2.51 -12.14 13.33
N SER A 124 -2.41 -12.59 12.07
CA SER A 124 -3.23 -12.09 10.97
C SER A 124 -4.73 -12.25 11.25
N LYS A 125 -5.16 -13.42 11.74
CA LYS A 125 -6.58 -13.67 12.05
C LYS A 125 -7.04 -12.90 13.28
N LYS A 126 -6.22 -12.84 14.34
CA LYS A 126 -6.48 -12.00 15.53
C LYS A 126 -6.71 -10.54 15.13
N SER A 127 -5.84 -10.01 14.30
CA SER A 127 -5.89 -8.62 13.83
C SER A 127 -7.14 -8.31 13.00
N VAL A 128 -7.58 -9.24 12.15
CA VAL A 128 -8.84 -9.04 11.40
C VAL A 128 -10.05 -8.98 12.32
N LEU A 129 -10.13 -9.85 13.33
CA LEU A 129 -11.22 -9.84 14.31
C LEU A 129 -11.23 -8.54 15.13
N LEU A 130 -10.05 -8.00 15.46
CA LEU A 130 -9.94 -6.68 16.09
C LEU A 130 -10.39 -5.57 15.15
N PHE A 131 -9.98 -5.62 13.88
CA PHE A 131 -10.28 -4.58 12.90
C PHE A 131 -11.77 -4.43 12.61
N GLU A 132 -12.57 -5.48 12.78
CA GLU A 132 -14.03 -5.40 12.69
C GLU A 132 -14.64 -4.36 13.62
N ASN A 133 -13.98 -4.10 14.75
CA ASN A 133 -14.44 -3.15 15.77
C ASN A 133 -13.71 -1.80 15.72
N THR A 134 -12.82 -1.59 14.73
CA THR A 134 -12.14 -0.31 14.52
C THR A 134 -13.14 0.82 14.29
N ARG A 135 -12.91 1.98 14.91
CA ARG A 135 -13.80 3.14 14.81
C ARG A 135 -13.72 3.74 13.40
N GLU A 136 -14.87 4.13 12.85
CA GLU A 136 -14.95 4.70 11.49
C GLU A 136 -14.06 5.94 11.30
N ASN A 137 -13.93 6.74 12.36
CA ASN A 137 -13.13 7.95 12.34
C ASN A 137 -11.61 7.66 12.27
N ASN A 138 -11.17 6.44 12.57
CA ASN A 138 -9.78 5.99 12.41
C ASN A 138 -9.50 5.41 11.03
N LEU A 139 -10.51 5.28 10.17
CA LEU A 139 -10.31 4.88 8.79
C LEU A 139 -9.84 6.08 7.96
N PRO A 140 -8.91 5.88 7.01
CA PRO A 140 -8.52 6.91 6.06
C PRO A 140 -9.70 7.52 5.31
N LYS A 141 -9.55 8.78 4.88
CA LYS A 141 -10.53 9.43 4.01
C LYS A 141 -10.85 8.55 2.80
N ASP A 142 -12.12 8.44 2.43
CA ASP A 142 -12.58 7.66 1.28
C ASP A 142 -12.18 6.16 1.29
N PHE A 143 -11.89 5.60 2.46
CA PHE A 143 -11.42 4.22 2.64
C PHE A 143 -12.27 3.17 1.92
N TYR A 144 -13.60 3.27 2.02
CA TYR A 144 -14.53 2.35 1.38
C TYR A 144 -14.44 2.39 -0.15
N HIS A 145 -14.25 3.58 -0.74
CA HIS A 145 -14.07 3.75 -2.18
C HIS A 145 -12.80 3.04 -2.66
N HIS A 146 -11.70 3.14 -1.90
CA HIS A 146 -10.46 2.44 -2.24
C HIS A 146 -10.60 0.91 -2.12
N CYS A 147 -11.32 0.43 -1.10
CA CYS A 147 -11.64 -0.99 -0.96
C CYS A 147 -12.53 -1.51 -2.08
N GLU A 148 -13.53 -0.74 -2.50
CA GLU A 148 -14.41 -1.07 -3.62
C GLU A 148 -13.63 -1.14 -4.94
N ASN A 149 -12.75 -0.17 -5.21
CA ASN A 149 -11.89 -0.20 -6.40
C ASN A 149 -10.98 -1.43 -6.43
N LEU A 150 -10.43 -1.84 -5.27
CA LEU A 150 -9.68 -3.09 -5.15
C LEU A 150 -10.56 -4.30 -5.47
N PHE A 151 -11.78 -4.36 -4.92
CA PHE A 151 -12.73 -5.43 -5.19
C PHE A 151 -13.05 -5.56 -6.68
N LEU A 152 -13.35 -4.45 -7.37
CA LEU A 152 -13.63 -4.45 -8.80
C LEU A 152 -12.44 -5.02 -9.60
N LYS A 153 -11.22 -4.57 -9.30
CA LYS A 153 -9.99 -5.09 -9.94
C LYS A 153 -9.77 -6.57 -9.65
N PHE A 154 -10.08 -7.01 -8.43
CA PHE A 154 -9.94 -8.41 -8.03
C PHE A 154 -10.94 -9.31 -8.75
N GLU A 155 -12.19 -8.86 -8.94
CA GLU A 155 -13.18 -9.61 -9.72
C GLU A 155 -12.83 -9.64 -11.21
N THR A 156 -12.30 -8.55 -11.78
CA THR A 156 -11.75 -8.58 -13.15
C THR A 156 -10.63 -9.60 -13.25
N TYR A 157 -9.68 -9.60 -12.32
CA TYR A 157 -8.59 -10.59 -12.29
C TYR A 157 -9.12 -12.03 -12.20
N LYS A 158 -10.12 -12.28 -11.34
CA LYS A 158 -10.73 -13.61 -11.24
C LYS A 158 -11.39 -14.06 -12.53
N LYS A 159 -12.10 -13.14 -13.21
CA LYS A 159 -12.77 -13.41 -14.47
C LYS A 159 -11.78 -13.76 -15.58
N GLU A 160 -10.70 -12.99 -15.70
CA GLU A 160 -9.71 -13.16 -16.77
C GLU A 160 -8.81 -14.39 -16.56
N TYR A 161 -8.40 -14.67 -15.31
CA TYR A 161 -7.38 -15.70 -15.04
C TYR A 161 -7.90 -16.97 -14.38
N ASN A 162 -9.16 -16.98 -13.94
CA ASN A 162 -9.78 -18.08 -13.18
C ASN A 162 -8.84 -18.71 -12.11
N PRO A 163 -8.22 -17.89 -11.24
CA PRO A 163 -7.21 -18.35 -10.31
C PRO A 163 -7.86 -19.16 -9.19
N LYS A 164 -7.12 -20.13 -8.63
CA LYS A 164 -7.56 -20.92 -7.47
C LYS A 164 -7.40 -20.13 -6.16
N ILE A 165 -8.02 -18.95 -6.07
CA ILE A 165 -8.02 -18.10 -4.87
C ILE A 165 -9.30 -18.33 -4.07
N SER A 166 -9.17 -18.40 -2.76
CA SER A 166 -10.30 -18.58 -1.84
C SER A 166 -11.33 -17.45 -1.99
N ILE A 167 -12.61 -17.82 -2.01
CA ILE A 167 -13.74 -16.88 -2.05
C ILE A 167 -13.91 -16.23 -0.67
N ILE A 168 -14.21 -14.93 -0.64
CA ILE A 168 -14.54 -14.19 0.58
C ILE A 168 -15.96 -14.58 0.99
N LYS A 169 -16.10 -15.39 2.05
CA LYS A 169 -17.40 -15.91 2.49
C LYS A 169 -18.06 -15.09 3.60
N ASN A 170 -17.27 -14.33 4.37
CA ASN A 170 -17.72 -13.82 5.66
C ASN A 170 -17.98 -12.30 5.69
N TYR A 171 -17.58 -11.55 4.66
CA TYR A 171 -17.75 -10.09 4.65
C TYR A 171 -18.33 -9.62 3.31
N PRO A 172 -19.46 -8.90 3.32
CA PRO A 172 -20.00 -8.27 2.12
C PRO A 172 -19.03 -7.21 1.59
N SER A 173 -19.16 -6.83 0.32
CA SER A 173 -18.24 -5.89 -0.36
C SER A 173 -18.17 -4.50 0.28
N ASN A 174 -19.23 -4.08 0.97
CA ASN A 174 -19.30 -2.80 1.69
C ASN A 174 -18.71 -2.85 3.10
N HIS A 175 -18.25 -4.02 3.57
CA HIS A 175 -17.69 -4.15 4.91
C HIS A 175 -16.23 -3.72 4.96
N LYS A 176 -15.81 -3.00 6.01
CA LYS A 176 -14.44 -2.47 6.15
C LYS A 176 -13.34 -3.53 6.17
N CYS A 177 -13.63 -4.79 6.52
CA CYS A 177 -12.67 -5.91 6.43
C CYS A 177 -12.58 -6.56 5.04
N HIS A 178 -13.46 -6.22 4.10
CA HIS A 178 -13.53 -6.91 2.81
C HIS A 178 -12.23 -6.74 2.01
N GLY A 179 -11.70 -5.51 1.92
CA GLY A 179 -10.41 -5.24 1.27
C GLY A 179 -9.25 -6.01 1.90
N LEU A 180 -9.22 -6.11 3.23
CA LEU A 180 -8.18 -6.83 3.98
C LEU A 180 -8.17 -8.31 3.63
N HIS A 181 -9.35 -8.90 3.46
CA HIS A 181 -9.48 -10.27 3.01
C HIS A 181 -8.96 -10.48 1.59
N ILE A 182 -9.23 -9.55 0.67
CA ILE A 182 -8.65 -9.58 -0.68
C ILE A 182 -7.12 -9.56 -0.60
N VAL A 183 -6.54 -8.61 0.15
CA VAL A 183 -5.09 -8.48 0.32
C VAL A 183 -4.47 -9.76 0.87
N ARG A 184 -5.04 -10.32 1.95
CA ARG A 184 -4.57 -11.57 2.57
C ARG A 184 -4.63 -12.75 1.61
N ASN A 185 -5.73 -12.88 0.87
CA ASN A 185 -5.90 -13.96 -0.10
C ASN A 185 -4.92 -13.81 -1.28
N LEU A 186 -4.68 -12.60 -1.76
CA LEU A 186 -3.70 -12.31 -2.80
C LEU A 186 -2.28 -12.64 -2.34
N ARG A 187 -1.87 -12.19 -1.15
CA ARG A 187 -0.56 -12.51 -0.57
C ARG A 187 -0.35 -14.02 -0.45
N ASN A 188 -1.35 -14.75 0.05
CA ASN A 188 -1.28 -16.21 0.17
C ASN A 188 -1.21 -16.90 -1.20
N PHE A 189 -1.96 -16.41 -2.18
CA PHE A 189 -1.90 -16.91 -3.54
C PHE A 189 -0.56 -16.63 -4.21
N ILE A 190 0.05 -15.48 -3.97
CA ILE A 190 1.38 -15.15 -4.50
C ILE A 190 2.45 -16.07 -3.89
N ALA A 191 2.33 -16.38 -2.60
CA ALA A 191 3.30 -17.22 -1.90
C ALA A 191 3.22 -18.71 -2.24
N HIS A 192 2.02 -19.22 -2.57
CA HIS A 192 1.78 -20.67 -2.68
C HIS A 192 1.05 -21.10 -3.94
N GLY A 193 0.44 -20.16 -4.66
CA GLY A 193 -0.31 -20.40 -5.88
C GLY A 193 0.54 -20.27 -7.13
N THR A 194 -0.10 -20.47 -8.28
CA THR A 194 0.50 -20.27 -9.60
C THR A 194 0.05 -18.92 -10.12
N ILE A 195 0.94 -17.94 -10.07
CA ILE A 195 0.65 -16.62 -10.62
C ILE A 195 0.82 -16.68 -12.14
N PRO A 196 -0.18 -16.26 -12.94
CA PRO A 196 -0.04 -16.23 -14.38
C PRO A 196 0.98 -15.14 -14.77
N ILE A 197 2.15 -15.57 -15.26
CA ILE A 197 3.11 -14.68 -15.92
C ILE A 197 2.64 -14.55 -17.37
N ASN A 198 2.12 -13.38 -17.72
CA ASN A 198 1.61 -13.15 -19.06
C ASN A 198 2.72 -13.15 -20.10
N LEU A 199 2.36 -13.56 -21.31
CA LEU A 199 3.20 -13.35 -22.48
C LEU A 199 3.22 -11.87 -22.83
N VAL A 200 4.35 -11.44 -23.41
CA VAL A 200 4.58 -10.05 -23.80
C VAL A 200 3.53 -9.61 -24.83
N PRO A 201 2.71 -8.59 -24.53
CA PRO A 201 1.61 -8.11 -25.36
C PRO A 201 1.93 -7.89 -26.82
N GLU A 202 3.13 -7.36 -27.08
CA GLU A 202 3.64 -6.91 -28.36
C GLU A 202 3.69 -8.05 -29.40
N TYR A 203 3.73 -9.32 -28.95
CA TYR A 203 3.76 -10.50 -29.82
C TYR A 203 2.45 -11.29 -29.84
N TYR A 204 1.63 -11.19 -28.78
CA TYR A 204 0.52 -12.11 -28.54
C TYR A 204 -0.87 -11.45 -28.52
N GLY A 205 -0.98 -10.15 -28.81
CA GLY A 205 -2.28 -9.45 -28.91
C GLY A 205 -3.02 -9.31 -27.57
N ALA A 206 -2.36 -9.59 -26.46
CA ALA A 206 -2.91 -9.67 -25.10
C ALA A 206 -2.63 -8.41 -24.25
N ALA A 207 -2.53 -7.24 -24.88
CA ALA A 207 -2.13 -5.99 -24.22
C ALA A 207 -2.98 -5.61 -23.01
N GLU A 208 -4.24 -6.03 -22.94
CA GLU A 208 -5.10 -5.66 -21.82
C GLU A 208 -4.92 -6.56 -20.58
N MET A 209 -4.51 -7.82 -20.76
CA MET A 209 -4.50 -8.80 -19.67
C MET A 209 -3.47 -8.44 -18.60
N TRP A 210 -2.27 -7.99 -18.98
CA TRP A 210 -1.23 -7.68 -18.00
C TRP A 210 -1.57 -6.47 -17.11
N HIS A 211 -2.30 -5.49 -17.66
CA HIS A 211 -2.78 -4.33 -16.90
C HIS A 211 -3.71 -4.74 -15.77
N VAL A 212 -4.40 -5.88 -15.89
CA VAL A 212 -5.31 -6.40 -14.85
C VAL A 212 -4.53 -6.77 -13.59
N LEU A 213 -3.50 -7.62 -13.71
CA LEU A 213 -2.72 -8.05 -12.55
C LEU A 213 -1.83 -6.92 -12.02
N HIS A 214 -1.18 -6.15 -12.90
CA HIS A 214 -0.40 -4.99 -12.49
C HIS A 214 -1.26 -3.96 -11.75
N GLY A 215 -2.42 -3.61 -12.29
CA GLY A 215 -3.36 -2.68 -11.67
C GLY A 215 -3.94 -3.21 -10.36
N LEU A 216 -4.16 -4.53 -10.24
CA LEU A 216 -4.56 -5.19 -9.01
C LEU A 216 -3.49 -5.07 -7.93
N LEU A 217 -2.22 -5.35 -8.26
CA LEU A 217 -1.09 -5.27 -7.31
C LEU A 217 -0.91 -3.83 -6.79
N ILE A 218 -0.99 -2.82 -7.66
CA ILE A 218 -0.92 -1.41 -7.24
C ILE A 218 -2.07 -1.08 -6.29
N SER A 219 -3.31 -1.46 -6.63
CA SER A 219 -4.48 -1.19 -5.79
C SER A 219 -4.39 -1.92 -4.45
N ALA A 220 -3.94 -3.17 -4.45
CA ALA A 220 -3.77 -3.97 -3.25
C ALA A 220 -2.68 -3.38 -2.34
N THR A 221 -1.59 -2.87 -2.94
CA THR A 221 -0.51 -2.18 -2.22
C THR A 221 -1.04 -0.91 -1.53
N ARG A 222 -1.80 -0.07 -2.25
CA ARG A 222 -2.42 1.13 -1.67
C ARG A 222 -3.33 0.78 -0.50
N VAL A 223 -4.27 -0.13 -0.72
CA VAL A 223 -5.23 -0.55 0.31
C VAL A 223 -4.53 -1.16 1.51
N THR A 224 -3.43 -1.90 1.30
CA THR A 224 -2.60 -2.41 2.40
C THR A 224 -2.06 -1.27 3.28
N ALA A 225 -1.52 -0.20 2.67
CA ALA A 225 -1.05 0.96 3.41
C ALA A 225 -2.18 1.68 4.18
N LEU A 226 -3.39 1.75 3.61
CA LEU A 226 -4.57 2.31 4.30
C LEU A 226 -4.98 1.48 5.53
N TYR A 227 -4.89 0.14 5.45
CA TYR A 227 -5.08 -0.72 6.62
C TYR A 227 -4.01 -0.50 7.66
N ILE A 228 -2.73 -0.36 7.27
CA ILE A 228 -1.64 -0.07 8.21
C ILE A 228 -1.90 1.24 8.96
N GLN A 229 -2.30 2.31 8.27
CA GLN A 229 -2.72 3.58 8.92
C GLN A 229 -3.82 3.36 9.97
N SER A 230 -4.85 2.59 9.59
CA SER A 230 -6.00 2.32 10.45
C SER A 230 -5.61 1.52 11.69
N PHE A 231 -4.76 0.49 11.53
CA PHE A 231 -4.23 -0.29 12.65
C PHE A 231 -3.39 0.58 13.60
N LEU A 232 -2.48 1.40 13.05
CA LEU A 232 -1.65 2.29 13.85
C LEU A 232 -2.50 3.28 14.65
N LEU A 233 -3.54 3.88 14.03
CA LEU A 233 -4.44 4.80 14.72
C LEU A 233 -5.30 4.13 15.80
N GLU A 234 -5.81 2.93 15.53
CA GLU A 234 -6.73 2.27 16.46
C GLU A 234 -6.02 1.69 17.68
N PHE A 235 -4.84 1.09 17.48
CA PHE A 235 -4.19 0.28 18.51
C PHE A 235 -2.96 0.94 19.13
N SER A 236 -2.46 2.07 18.64
CA SER A 236 -1.32 2.72 19.29
C SER A 236 -1.78 3.55 20.48
N ASP A 237 -0.95 3.62 21.51
CA ASP A 237 -1.30 4.35 22.73
C ASP A 237 -1.06 5.85 22.58
N LYS A 238 -0.04 6.25 21.81
CA LYS A 238 0.31 7.65 21.56
C LYS A 238 0.97 7.86 20.19
N PHE A 239 0.81 9.06 19.64
CA PHE A 239 1.61 9.59 18.53
C PHE A 239 2.32 10.87 18.99
N ASP A 240 3.63 10.94 18.79
CA ASP A 240 4.43 12.11 19.17
C ASP A 240 4.40 13.20 18.07
N MET A 241 3.31 13.99 18.07
CA MET A 241 3.11 15.04 17.06
C MET A 241 4.22 16.09 17.08
N ASN A 242 4.69 16.49 18.27
CA ASN A 242 5.71 17.55 18.38
C ASN A 242 7.03 17.10 17.74
N THR A 243 7.49 15.89 18.04
CA THR A 243 8.71 15.35 17.46
C THR A 243 8.55 15.09 15.96
N TYR A 244 7.35 14.70 15.51
CA TYR A 244 7.04 14.54 14.09
C TYR A 244 7.14 15.87 13.33
N LEU A 245 6.54 16.95 13.86
CA LEU A 245 6.62 18.28 13.28
C LEU A 245 8.05 18.83 13.26
N GLN A 246 8.84 18.59 14.32
CA GLN A 246 10.26 18.94 14.35
C GLN A 246 11.06 18.22 13.27
N ARG A 247 10.80 16.93 13.03
CA ARG A 247 11.48 16.18 11.97
C ARG A 247 11.23 16.73 10.57
N MET A 248 10.07 17.35 10.38
CA MET A 248 9.65 17.97 9.14
C MET A 248 10.18 19.39 8.95
N ASP A 249 10.97 19.91 9.90
CA ASP A 249 11.40 21.31 9.95
C ASP A 249 10.21 22.27 9.80
N TYR A 250 9.09 21.96 10.48
CA TYR A 250 7.84 22.69 10.29
C TYR A 250 7.92 24.18 10.68
N GLU A 251 8.74 24.51 11.69
CA GLU A 251 8.98 25.91 12.07
C GLU A 251 9.65 26.68 10.91
N TYR A 252 10.60 26.06 10.22
CA TYR A 252 11.25 26.65 9.06
C TYR A 252 10.29 26.84 7.88
N TYR A 253 9.39 25.87 7.65
CA TYR A 253 8.32 26.02 6.66
C TYR A 253 7.43 27.24 6.95
N LEU A 254 7.07 27.46 8.22
CA LEU A 254 6.26 28.62 8.62
C LEU A 254 7.00 29.96 8.37
N GLU A 255 8.29 30.02 8.68
CA GLU A 255 9.11 31.23 8.46
C GLU A 255 9.20 31.63 6.99
N ARG A 256 9.13 30.65 6.08
CA ARG A 256 9.25 30.86 4.63
C ARG A 256 7.92 30.97 3.91
N GLN A 257 6.80 30.77 4.60
CA GLN A 257 5.49 30.69 3.96
C GLN A 257 5.14 32.00 3.23
N ASP A 258 5.49 33.15 3.80
CA ASP A 258 5.26 34.46 3.18
C ASP A 258 6.10 34.61 1.89
N ASP A 259 7.40 34.28 1.93
CA ASP A 259 8.28 34.29 0.75
C ASP A 259 7.74 33.36 -0.36
N MET A 260 7.23 32.19 0.02
CA MET A 260 6.67 31.22 -0.92
C MET A 260 5.39 31.72 -1.59
N LEU A 261 4.53 32.45 -0.87
CA LEU A 261 3.32 33.06 -1.41
C LEU A 261 3.65 34.28 -2.29
N GLU A 262 4.76 34.96 -2.04
CA GLU A 262 5.27 36.01 -2.93
C GLU A 262 5.79 35.44 -4.26
N ASP A 263 6.54 34.32 -4.21
CA ASP A 263 7.09 33.65 -5.40
C ASP A 263 6.03 32.88 -6.20
N ASP A 264 5.07 32.24 -5.51
CA ASP A 264 3.95 31.51 -6.09
C ASP A 264 2.63 31.85 -5.34
N PRO A 265 1.85 32.82 -5.84
CA PRO A 265 0.57 33.19 -5.23
C PRO A 265 -0.49 32.08 -5.24
N GLU A 266 -0.29 31.01 -6.04
CA GLU A 266 -1.16 29.82 -6.04
C GLU A 266 -0.68 28.75 -5.04
N HIS A 267 0.38 29.02 -4.27
CA HIS A 267 0.92 28.09 -3.29
C HIS A 267 -0.14 27.68 -2.26
N VAL A 268 -0.34 26.37 -2.13
CA VAL A 268 -1.33 25.81 -1.20
C VAL A 268 -0.73 25.74 0.20
N THR A 269 -1.20 26.61 1.08
CA THR A 269 -0.86 26.57 2.51
C THR A 269 -1.48 25.32 3.17
N LEU A 270 -0.66 24.47 3.78
CA LEU A 270 -1.13 23.26 4.44
C LEU A 270 -1.57 23.56 5.88
N GLU A 271 -2.83 23.27 6.20
CA GLU A 271 -3.32 23.38 7.58
C GLU A 271 -2.69 22.30 8.47
N VAL A 272 -2.14 22.73 9.62
CA VAL A 272 -1.59 21.79 10.62
C VAL A 272 -2.71 20.91 11.16
N PRO A 273 -2.52 19.58 11.18
CA PRO A 273 -3.47 18.68 11.78
C PRO A 273 -3.53 18.91 13.29
N SER A 274 -4.74 19.12 13.81
CA SER A 274 -5.03 19.27 15.25
C SER A 274 -4.85 17.98 16.06
N SER A 275 -4.73 16.84 15.38
CA SER A 275 -4.58 15.52 16.00
C SER A 275 -3.87 14.53 15.08
N ALA A 276 -3.30 13.48 15.66
CA ALA A 276 -2.72 12.37 14.90
C ALA A 276 -3.75 11.71 13.98
N GLN A 277 -5.01 11.65 14.40
CA GLN A 277 -6.10 11.13 13.59
C GLN A 277 -6.30 11.96 12.31
N GLN A 278 -6.34 13.29 12.41
CA GLN A 278 -6.49 14.17 11.24
C GLN A 278 -5.31 14.05 10.27
N LEU A 279 -4.08 13.94 10.80
CA LEU A 279 -2.87 13.71 10.01
C LEU A 279 -2.94 12.37 9.27
N ILE A 280 -3.08 11.28 10.03
CA ILE A 280 -2.83 9.93 9.52
C ILE A 280 -3.97 9.47 8.61
N THR A 281 -5.22 9.87 8.85
CA THR A 281 -6.34 9.52 7.95
C THR A 281 -6.23 10.17 6.56
N ARG A 282 -5.43 11.23 6.42
CA ARG A 282 -5.25 11.99 5.18
C ARG A 282 -3.88 11.82 4.51
N LEU A 283 -2.98 11.03 5.09
CA LEU A 283 -1.59 10.90 4.63
C LEU A 283 -1.46 10.50 3.15
N HIS A 284 -2.37 9.65 2.68
CA HIS A 284 -2.44 9.16 1.30
C HIS A 284 -2.89 10.19 0.25
N LEU A 285 -3.37 11.36 0.68
CA LEU A 285 -3.86 12.42 -0.20
C LEU A 285 -2.72 13.37 -0.60
N SER A 286 -2.80 13.91 -1.81
CA SER A 286 -1.87 14.91 -2.34
C SER A 286 -2.00 16.25 -1.62
N ASP A 287 -3.22 16.63 -1.22
CA ASP A 287 -3.53 17.82 -0.42
C ASP A 287 -3.40 17.61 1.10
N GLY A 288 -2.99 16.41 1.52
CA GLY A 288 -2.83 16.09 2.94
C GLY A 288 -1.60 16.76 3.53
N PHE A 289 -1.54 16.85 4.86
CA PHE A 289 -0.32 17.22 5.58
C PHE A 289 0.63 16.02 5.67
N GLY A 290 1.95 16.24 5.61
CA GLY A 290 2.94 15.16 5.71
C GLY A 290 4.36 15.59 5.38
N TYR A 291 5.33 14.74 5.72
CA TYR A 291 6.77 15.04 5.60
C TYR A 291 7.17 15.49 4.19
N LEU A 292 6.83 14.73 3.15
CA LEU A 292 7.26 15.07 1.80
C LEU A 292 6.63 16.37 1.32
N LYS A 293 5.36 16.62 1.67
CA LYS A 293 4.67 17.87 1.28
C LYS A 293 5.25 19.13 1.93
N ILE A 294 6.10 19.00 2.94
CA ILE A 294 6.79 20.13 3.56
C ILE A 294 8.25 20.15 3.13
N ALA A 295 8.92 19.00 3.12
CA ALA A 295 10.35 18.90 2.78
C ALA A 295 10.67 19.13 1.29
N THR A 296 9.69 19.08 0.38
CA THR A 296 9.90 19.39 -1.04
C THR A 296 9.76 20.87 -1.39
N TYR A 297 9.50 21.72 -0.40
CA TYR A 297 9.44 23.17 -0.53
C TYR A 297 10.63 23.81 0.21
#